data_AF-A6KEM1-F1
#
_entry.id   AF-A6KEM1-F1
#
_cell.length_a   1.000
_cell.length_b   1.000
_cell.length_c   1.000
_cell.angle_alpha   90.00
_cell.angle_beta   90.00
_cell.angle_gamma   90.00
#
_symmetry.space_group_name_H-M   'P 1'
#
loop_
_entity.id
_entity.type
_entity.pdbx_description
1 polymer ?
#
loop_
_entity_poly.entity_id
_entity_poly.type
_entity_poly.pdbx_seq_one_letter_code
_entity_poly.pdbx_strand_id
1 'polypeptide(L)'
;MRPEPPAPCINPGNPVFSCMLDPKTLHTSTSLSKPQMIMYKTNASQYGAFSPRPYFLPCKYLPQEQMFTEHLRATGFYQNNSLNIGPDRTRTVDSPNYQHTL
;
A
#
# COMPACT_ATOMS: atom_id res chain seq x y z
N MET A 1 -9.03 -44.07 17.91
CA MET A 1 -8.12 -43.00 17.45
C MET A 1 -6.69 -43.49 17.68
N ARG A 2 -5.85 -43.58 16.64
CA ARG A 2 -4.42 -43.89 16.86
C ARG A 2 -3.79 -42.71 17.59
N PRO A 3 -2.99 -42.93 18.66
CA PRO A 3 -2.19 -41.85 19.22
C PRO A 3 -1.20 -41.38 18.16
N GLU A 4 -1.19 -40.07 17.91
CA GLU A 4 -0.19 -39.42 17.07
C GLU A 4 1.21 -39.82 17.56
N PRO A 5 2.15 -40.18 16.67
CA PRO A 5 3.50 -40.50 17.08
C PRO A 5 4.11 -39.32 17.85
N PRO A 6 4.86 -39.56 18.94
CA PRO A 6 5.46 -38.49 19.71
C PRO A 6 6.36 -37.65 18.81
N ALA A 7 6.18 -36.33 18.87
CA ALA A 7 6.96 -35.40 18.06
C ALA A 7 8.46 -35.64 18.28
N PRO A 8 9.28 -35.69 17.22
CA PRO A 8 10.70 -35.96 17.35
C PRO A 8 11.35 -34.86 18.19
N CYS A 9 11.96 -35.25 19.32
CA CYS A 9 12.64 -34.31 20.18
C CYS A 9 14.14 -34.25 19.86
N ILE A 10 14.67 -33.02 19.89
CA ILE A 10 16.04 -32.70 19.53
C ILE A 10 16.78 -32.29 20.79
N ASN A 11 18.00 -32.79 20.95
CA ASN A 11 18.88 -32.33 22.02
C ASN A 11 19.63 -31.06 21.55
N PRO A 12 19.46 -29.91 22.21
CA PRO A 12 20.14 -28.65 21.86
C PRO A 12 21.65 -28.63 22.16
N GLY A 13 22.26 -29.75 22.60
CA GLY A 13 23.68 -29.85 22.92
C GLY A 13 24.06 -29.30 24.30
N ASN A 14 23.06 -29.16 25.19
CA ASN A 14 23.23 -28.61 26.53
C ASN A 14 22.80 -29.66 27.57
N PRO A 15 23.58 -29.88 28.65
CA PRO A 15 23.30 -30.94 29.64
C PRO A 15 22.04 -30.72 30.48
N VAL A 16 21.50 -29.50 30.52
CA VAL A 16 20.29 -29.11 31.27
C VAL A 16 19.02 -29.43 30.47
N PHE A 17 19.08 -29.46 29.13
CA PHE A 17 17.92 -29.73 28.28
C PHE A 17 18.20 -30.91 27.36
N SER A 18 17.68 -32.09 27.71
CA SER A 18 17.95 -33.32 26.97
C SER A 18 16.98 -33.59 25.81
N CYS A 19 15.83 -32.90 25.76
CA CYS A 19 14.76 -33.16 24.79
C CYS A 19 13.91 -31.89 24.61
N MET A 20 14.00 -31.26 23.44
CA MET A 20 13.25 -30.05 23.07
C MET A 20 12.50 -30.27 21.75
N LEU A 21 11.38 -29.56 21.56
CA LEU A 21 10.68 -29.54 20.27
C LEU A 21 11.54 -28.86 19.20
N ASP A 22 11.51 -29.36 17.97
CA ASP A 22 12.22 -28.71 16.86
C ASP A 22 11.57 -27.34 16.58
N PRO A 23 12.32 -26.22 16.64
CA PRO A 23 11.79 -24.92 16.27
C PRO A 23 11.19 -24.87 14.86
N LYS A 24 11.61 -25.73 13.93
CA LYS A 24 11.02 -25.83 12.58
C LYS A 24 9.62 -26.42 12.57
N THR A 25 9.28 -27.22 13.59
CA THR A 25 7.96 -27.83 13.78
C THR A 25 7.01 -26.96 14.61
N LEU A 26 7.52 -25.89 15.22
CA LEU A 26 6.67 -24.95 15.94
C LEU A 26 5.81 -24.20 14.92
N HIS A 27 4.52 -24.11 15.21
CA HIS A 27 3.59 -23.30 14.45
C HIS A 27 3.34 -21.97 15.16
N THR A 28 3.45 -20.88 14.42
CA THR A 28 3.00 -19.56 14.85
C THR A 28 1.60 -19.29 14.31
N SER A 29 0.87 -18.38 14.95
CA SER A 29 -0.49 -17.99 14.54
C SER A 29 -0.55 -17.32 13.16
N THR A 30 0.59 -16.97 12.56
CA THR A 30 0.65 -16.23 11.30
C THR A 30 1.88 -16.65 10.50
N SER A 31 1.71 -16.92 9.20
CA SER A 31 2.79 -17.33 8.28
C SER A 31 3.93 -16.32 8.17
N LEU A 32 3.64 -15.04 8.45
CA LEU A 32 4.61 -13.95 8.44
C LEU A 32 5.57 -13.99 9.65
N SER A 33 5.19 -14.71 10.71
CA SER A 33 6.00 -14.80 11.93
C SER A 33 6.83 -16.08 11.93
N LYS A 34 8.15 -15.93 12.09
CA LYS A 34 9.07 -17.07 12.13
C LYS A 34 8.85 -17.86 13.43
N PRO A 35 8.68 -19.18 13.36
CA PRO A 35 8.63 -20.00 14.56
C PRO A 35 9.99 -19.99 15.26
N GLN A 36 9.97 -19.67 16.55
CA GLN A 36 11.17 -19.53 17.37
C GLN A 36 10.91 -20.11 18.75
N MET A 37 11.93 -20.78 19.31
CA MET A 37 11.85 -21.26 20.69
C MET A 37 11.72 -20.08 21.67
N ILE A 38 10.92 -20.27 22.72
CA ILE A 38 10.61 -19.24 23.72
C ILE A 38 11.88 -18.67 24.37
N MET A 39 12.89 -19.51 24.61
CA MET A 39 14.17 -19.10 25.20
C MET A 39 14.93 -18.05 24.37
N TYR A 40 14.69 -17.98 23.06
CA TYR A 40 15.36 -17.05 22.14
C TYR A 40 14.43 -15.93 21.66
N LYS A 41 13.22 -15.82 22.24
CA LYS A 41 12.20 -14.85 21.80
C LYS A 41 12.62 -13.42 22.17
N THR A 42 12.78 -12.56 21.18
CA THR A 42 13.09 -11.13 21.38
C THR A 42 11.82 -10.28 21.37
N ASN A 43 11.91 -9.02 21.79
CA ASN A 43 10.77 -8.09 21.70
C ASN A 43 10.33 -7.88 20.23
N ALA A 44 11.29 -7.78 19.30
CA ALA A 44 11.00 -7.63 17.87
C ALA A 44 10.19 -8.80 17.28
N SER A 45 10.28 -10.01 17.87
CA SER A 45 9.49 -11.17 17.42
C SER A 45 7.98 -11.02 17.67
N GLN A 46 7.54 -10.00 18.41
CA GLN A 46 6.13 -9.72 18.63
C GLN A 46 5.45 -9.09 17.40
N TYR A 47 6.20 -8.38 16.56
CA TYR A 47 5.66 -7.81 15.33
C TYR A 47 5.21 -8.94 14.38
N GLY A 48 3.98 -8.84 13.88
CA GLY A 48 3.40 -9.85 12.97
C GLY A 48 3.06 -11.20 13.61
N ALA A 49 3.18 -11.34 14.94
CA ALA A 49 2.82 -12.57 15.65
C ALA A 49 1.30 -12.81 15.67
N PHE A 50 0.50 -11.74 15.63
CA PHE A 50 -0.95 -11.82 15.69
C PHE A 50 -1.58 -11.86 14.29
N SER A 51 -2.50 -12.81 14.09
CA SER A 51 -3.27 -12.89 12.86
C SER A 51 -4.41 -11.85 12.87
N PRO A 52 -4.57 -11.03 11.81
CA PRO A 52 -5.64 -10.07 11.73
C PRO A 52 -7.00 -10.78 11.66
N ARG A 53 -7.86 -10.49 12.64
CA ARG A 53 -9.28 -10.80 12.66
C ARG A 53 -10.11 -9.71 11.97
N PRO A 54 -11.31 -10.01 11.47
CA PRO A 54 -12.18 -9.04 10.80
C PRO A 54 -12.45 -7.77 11.61
N TYR A 55 -12.54 -7.87 12.95
CA TYR A 55 -12.78 -6.73 13.84
C TYR A 55 -11.64 -5.72 13.93
N PHE A 56 -10.43 -6.05 13.46
CA PHE A 56 -9.31 -5.10 13.37
C PHE A 56 -9.32 -4.30 12.07
N LEU A 57 -10.12 -4.70 11.09
CA LEU A 57 -10.22 -4.00 9.82
C LEU A 57 -11.13 -2.78 9.97
N PRO A 58 -10.81 -1.65 9.32
CA PRO A 58 -11.71 -0.51 9.31
C PRO A 58 -13.01 -0.87 8.56
N CYS A 59 -14.15 -0.34 9.02
CA CYS A 59 -15.44 -0.55 8.35
C CYS A 59 -15.50 0.09 6.96
N LYS A 60 -14.69 1.14 6.73
CA LYS A 60 -14.58 1.84 5.45
C LYS A 60 -13.13 2.23 5.22
N TYR A 61 -12.63 1.98 4.02
CA TYR A 61 -11.35 2.46 3.54
C TYR A 61 -11.61 3.39 2.36
N LEU A 62 -11.19 4.65 2.46
CA LEU A 62 -11.34 5.67 1.43
C LEU A 62 -9.94 6.02 0.92
N PRO A 63 -9.39 5.27 -0.05
CA PRO A 63 -8.09 5.59 -0.61
C PRO A 63 -8.16 6.93 -1.31
N GLN A 64 -7.12 7.74 -1.17
CA GLN A 64 -6.97 8.93 -1.97
C GLN A 64 -6.46 8.53 -3.36
N GLU A 65 -7.29 8.72 -4.38
CA GLU A 65 -6.89 8.53 -5.77
C GLU A 65 -6.22 9.81 -6.29
N GLN A 66 -5.01 9.68 -6.83
CA GLN A 66 -4.25 10.81 -7.37
C GLN A 66 -4.12 10.77 -8.90
N MET A 67 -4.81 9.85 -9.59
CA MET A 67 -4.72 9.65 -11.04
C MET A 67 -4.90 10.94 -11.84
N PHE A 68 -5.94 11.72 -11.51
CA PHE A 68 -6.17 13.01 -12.18
C PHE A 68 -5.05 14.03 -11.92
N THR A 69 -4.56 14.10 -10.69
CA THR A 69 -3.48 15.04 -10.32
C THR A 69 -2.15 14.65 -10.96
N GLU A 70 -1.87 13.34 -11.04
CA GLU A 70 -0.70 12.80 -11.72
C GLU A 70 -0.76 13.09 -13.22
N HIS A 71 -1.94 12.93 -13.83
CA HIS A 71 -2.14 13.28 -15.24
C HIS A 71 -1.87 14.78 -15.49
N LEU A 72 -2.45 15.67 -14.68
CA LEU A 72 -2.18 17.11 -14.76
C LEU A 72 -0.69 17.45 -14.57
N ARG A 73 -0.02 16.79 -13.62
CA ARG A 73 1.41 16.97 -13.40
C ARG A 73 2.22 16.57 -14.64
N ALA A 74 1.85 15.46 -15.29
CA ALA A 74 2.51 14.99 -16.50
C ALA A 74 2.31 15.93 -17.70
N THR A 75 1.16 16.59 -17.81
CA THR A 75 0.87 17.55 -18.89
C THR A 75 1.59 18.89 -18.74
N GLY A 76 2.18 19.17 -17.56
CA GLY A 76 2.89 20.40 -17.27
C GLY A 76 1.96 21.58 -16.93
N PHE A 77 2.57 22.73 -16.62
CA PHE A 77 1.83 23.93 -16.22
C PHE A 77 1.21 24.62 -17.43
N TYR A 78 -0.04 25.05 -17.27
CA TYR A 78 -0.71 25.91 -18.25
C TYR A 78 0.10 27.20 -18.45
N GLN A 79 0.33 27.55 -19.72
CA GLN A 79 0.92 28.82 -20.11
C GLN A 79 -0.10 29.63 -20.89
N ASN A 80 -0.35 30.88 -20.47
CA ASN A 80 -1.24 31.78 -21.20
C ASN A 80 -0.47 32.47 -22.33
N ASN A 81 -0.28 31.76 -23.43
CA ASN A 81 0.37 32.27 -24.63
C ASN A 81 -0.65 32.70 -25.71
N SER A 82 -1.86 33.10 -25.29
CA SER A 82 -2.93 33.49 -26.22
C SER A 82 -2.87 34.99 -26.56
N LEU A 83 -3.32 35.35 -27.77
CA LEU A 83 -3.49 36.74 -28.18
C LEU A 83 -4.90 37.22 -27.84
N ASN A 84 -5.03 38.48 -27.45
CA ASN A 84 -6.33 39.12 -27.29
C ASN A 84 -6.91 39.45 -28.67
N ILE A 85 -7.67 38.52 -29.24
CA ILE A 85 -8.27 38.64 -30.59
C ILE A 85 -9.74 39.07 -30.58
N GLY A 86 -10.28 39.40 -29.40
CA GLY A 86 -11.66 39.88 -29.29
C GLY A 86 -11.82 41.23 -30.00
N PRO A 87 -12.72 41.36 -30.99
CA PRO A 87 -12.96 42.65 -31.65
C PRO A 87 -13.61 43.63 -30.68
N ASP A 88 -13.17 44.90 -30.72
CA ASP A 88 -13.79 45.97 -29.96
C ASP A 88 -15.15 46.30 -30.55
N ARG A 89 -16.22 45.72 -30.00
CA ARG A 89 -17.61 45.90 -30.45
C ARG A 89 -18.11 47.34 -30.42
N THR A 90 -17.43 48.25 -29.74
CA THR A 90 -17.81 49.67 -29.69
C THR A 90 -17.20 50.48 -30.85
N ARG A 91 -16.14 49.97 -31.48
CA ARG A 91 -15.36 50.67 -32.53
C ARG A 91 -15.27 49.88 -33.84
N THR A 92 -15.58 48.59 -33.81
CA THR A 92 -15.68 47.74 -35.00
C THR A 92 -17.09 47.84 -35.56
N VAL A 93 -17.19 48.20 -36.85
CA VAL A 93 -18.47 48.24 -37.55
C VAL A 93 -18.79 46.83 -38.03
N ASP A 94 -19.65 46.13 -37.30
CA ASP A 94 -20.23 44.86 -37.73
C ASP A 94 -21.35 45.12 -38.75
N SER A 95 -20.98 45.54 -39.97
CA SER A 95 -21.91 45.59 -41.09
C SER A 95 -21.63 44.43 -42.05
N PRO A 96 -22.60 43.53 -42.30
CA PRO A 96 -22.44 42.41 -43.22
C PRO A 96 -22.25 42.85 -44.68
N ASN A 97 -22.41 44.13 -44.99
CA ASN A 97 -22.29 44.73 -46.32
C ASN A 97 -21.09 45.68 -46.45
N TYR A 98 -19.99 45.45 -45.73
CA TYR A 98 -18.76 46.23 -45.95
C TYR A 98 -18.19 45.91 -47.34
N GLN A 99 -18.33 46.86 -48.27
CA GLN A 99 -17.70 46.79 -49.59
C GLN A 99 -16.38 47.57 -49.55
N HIS A 100 -15.27 46.87 -49.69
CA HIS A 100 -13.97 47.50 -49.87
C HIS A 100 -13.82 47.92 -51.33
N THR A 101 -13.88 49.23 -51.61
CA THR A 101 -13.45 49.79 -52.89
C THR A 101 -11.94 50.06 -52.89
N LEU A 102 -11.27 49.69 -53.99
CA LEU A 102 -9.84 49.93 -54.25
C LEU A 102 -9.54 51.40 -54.51
#